data_AF-A0A171KSD4-F1
#
_entry.id   AF-A0A171KSD4-F1
#
_cell.length_a   1.000
_cell.length_b   1.000
_cell.length_c   1.000
_cell.angle_alpha   90.00
_cell.angle_beta   90.00
_cell.angle_gamma   90.00
#
_symmetry.space_group_name_H-M   'P 1'
#
loop_
_entity.id
_entity.type
_entity.pdbx_description
1 polymer ?
#
loop_
_entity_poly.entity_id
_entity_poly.type
_entity_poly.pdbx_seq_one_letter_code
_entity_poly.pdbx_strand_id
1 'polypeptide(L)'
;MQAYHEEISMTQNTEQIPARWYAVSRTGVATLCVDKNDARESAVQFDHDWPDAAPHVAVLLAPAAQGDALDRECWAIGRAINRAAADLPKFWEISIALECDAGTVHLTNPDGEETMIEGGGEPFSEQINEAIDAALKENGNG
;
A
#
# COMPACT_ATOMS: atom_id res chain seq x y z
N MET A 1 -56.41 -17.61 3.64
CA MET A 1 -55.89 -16.29 4.05
C MET A 1 -54.37 -16.37 3.90
N GLN A 2 -53.83 -15.90 2.77
CA GLN A 2 -52.41 -15.97 2.45
C GLN A 2 -51.70 -14.81 3.16
N ALA A 3 -50.70 -15.11 3.98
CA ALA A 3 -49.80 -14.12 4.55
C ALA A 3 -48.70 -13.83 3.53
N TYR A 4 -48.68 -12.60 3.02
CA TYR A 4 -47.59 -12.07 2.20
C TYR A 4 -46.42 -11.78 3.14
N HIS A 5 -45.30 -12.50 2.97
CA HIS A 5 -44.02 -12.09 3.53
C HIS A 5 -43.35 -11.18 2.51
N GLU A 6 -43.32 -9.89 2.82
CA GLU A 6 -42.53 -8.91 2.07
C GLU A 6 -41.06 -9.12 2.46
N GLU A 7 -40.26 -9.66 1.54
CA GLU A 7 -38.80 -9.69 1.69
C GLU A 7 -38.29 -8.25 1.68
N ILE A 8 -37.83 -7.78 2.84
CA ILE A 8 -37.12 -6.51 2.94
C ILE A 8 -35.78 -6.73 2.22
N SER A 9 -35.72 -6.32 0.95
CA SER A 9 -34.47 -6.18 0.23
C SER A 9 -33.63 -5.14 0.96
N MET A 10 -32.61 -5.60 1.70
CA MET A 10 -31.53 -4.75 2.19
C MET A 10 -30.72 -4.30 0.97
N THR A 11 -31.25 -3.35 0.21
CA THR A 11 -30.43 -2.60 -0.75
C THR A 11 -29.34 -1.92 0.07
N GLN A 12 -28.14 -2.48 0.00
CA GLN A 12 -26.94 -1.91 0.58
C GLN A 12 -26.75 -0.53 -0.06
N ASN A 13 -27.17 0.52 0.65
CA ASN A 13 -26.81 1.88 0.31
C ASN A 13 -25.32 2.04 0.66
N THR A 14 -24.46 1.58 -0.22
CA THR A 14 -23.01 1.81 -0.16
C THR A 14 -22.70 3.22 -0.66
N GLU A 15 -23.38 4.23 -0.10
CA GLU A 15 -22.86 5.59 -0.16
C GLU A 15 -21.43 5.50 0.38
N GLN A 16 -20.45 5.77 -0.50
CA GLN A 16 -19.03 5.60 -0.23
C GLN A 16 -18.67 6.27 1.10
N ILE A 17 -18.44 5.47 2.14
CA ILE A 17 -17.97 5.98 3.43
C ILE A 17 -16.60 6.60 3.15
N PRO A 18 -16.42 7.93 3.25
CA PRO A 18 -15.16 8.55 2.90
C PRO A 18 -14.12 8.29 3.99
N ALA A 19 -12.85 8.39 3.64
CA ALA A 19 -11.76 8.40 4.61
C ALA A 19 -11.93 9.55 5.62
N ARG A 20 -11.79 9.27 6.91
CA ARG A 20 -11.96 10.24 8.01
C ARG A 20 -10.89 10.06 9.07
N TRP A 21 -10.56 11.15 9.77
CA TRP A 21 -9.57 11.14 10.84
C TRP A 21 -10.20 10.73 12.17
N TYR A 22 -9.47 9.91 12.93
CA TYR A 22 -9.87 9.41 14.24
C TYR A 22 -8.71 9.46 15.22
N ALA A 23 -9.02 9.64 16.50
CA ALA A 23 -8.12 9.26 17.59
C ALA A 23 -8.49 7.83 18.05
N VAL A 24 -7.56 6.89 17.92
CA VAL A 24 -7.78 5.47 18.19
C VAL A 24 -6.94 5.03 19.38
N SER A 25 -7.61 4.53 20.42
CA SER A 25 -6.98 3.97 21.63
C SER A 25 -6.35 2.59 21.39
N ARG A 26 -5.48 2.15 22.29
CA ARG A 26 -4.90 0.78 22.26
C ARG A 26 -5.94 -0.33 22.36
N THR A 27 -7.08 -0.06 22.98
CA THR A 27 -8.18 -1.03 23.12
C THR A 27 -9.10 -1.08 21.91
N GLY A 28 -8.86 -0.23 20.90
CA GLY A 28 -9.62 -0.21 19.65
C GLY A 28 -10.83 0.72 19.63
N VAL A 29 -11.05 1.51 20.70
CA VAL A 29 -12.04 2.61 20.65
C VAL A 29 -11.53 3.69 19.69
N ALA A 30 -12.36 4.09 18.74
CA ALA A 30 -12.07 5.10 17.74
C ALA A 30 -13.05 6.28 17.87
N THR A 31 -12.52 7.47 18.15
CA THR A 31 -13.30 8.71 18.22
C THR A 31 -13.08 9.50 16.94
N LEU A 32 -14.18 9.88 16.27
CA LEU A 32 -14.14 10.65 15.02
C LEU A 32 -13.66 12.09 15.30
N CYS A 33 -12.76 12.57 14.45
CA CYS A 33 -12.17 13.92 14.52
C CYS A 33 -12.47 14.72 13.25
N VAL A 34 -12.41 16.04 13.35
CA VAL A 34 -12.67 16.96 12.24
C VAL A 34 -11.62 16.80 11.15
N ASP A 35 -10.35 16.73 11.55
CA ASP A 35 -9.21 16.60 10.66
C ASP A 35 -8.00 15.93 11.36
N LYS A 36 -6.86 15.92 10.67
CA LYS A 36 -5.61 15.32 11.16
C LYS A 36 -5.06 16.00 12.42
N ASN A 37 -5.21 17.32 12.53
CA ASN A 37 -4.68 18.06 13.68
C ASN A 37 -5.54 17.80 14.91
N ASP A 38 -6.86 17.88 14.74
CA ASP A 38 -7.83 17.52 15.79
C ASP A 38 -7.62 16.08 16.30
N ALA A 39 -7.37 15.13 15.41
CA ALA A 39 -7.06 13.75 15.80
C ALA A 39 -5.78 13.61 16.64
N ARG A 40 -4.76 14.42 16.37
CA ARG A 40 -3.50 14.40 17.15
C ARG A 40 -3.68 15.06 18.51
N GLU A 41 -4.32 16.21 18.54
CA GLU A 41 -4.62 16.92 19.79
C GLU A 41 -5.51 16.07 20.69
N SER A 42 -6.55 15.47 20.11
CA SER A 42 -7.41 14.51 20.78
C SER A 42 -6.61 13.31 21.30
N ALA A 43 -5.75 12.69 20.50
CA ALA A 43 -4.94 11.56 20.96
C ALA A 43 -4.06 11.92 22.18
N VAL A 44 -3.40 13.08 22.17
CA VAL A 44 -2.59 13.55 23.31
C VAL A 44 -3.46 13.80 24.55
N GLN A 45 -4.59 14.47 24.37
CA GLN A 45 -5.53 14.74 25.46
C GLN A 45 -6.08 13.43 26.04
N PHE A 46 -6.36 12.45 25.19
CA PHE A 46 -6.95 11.18 25.60
C PHE A 46 -5.94 10.29 26.33
N ASP A 47 -4.66 10.37 25.98
CA ASP A 47 -3.60 9.72 26.77
C ASP A 47 -3.51 10.28 28.19
N HIS A 48 -3.77 11.58 28.36
CA HIS A 48 -3.83 12.21 29.67
C HIS A 48 -5.10 11.82 30.44
N ASP A 49 -6.26 11.86 29.79
CA ASP A 49 -7.56 11.66 30.44
C ASP A 49 -7.89 10.18 30.69
N TRP A 50 -7.39 9.30 29.83
CA TRP A 50 -7.61 7.84 29.88
C TRP A 50 -6.30 7.05 29.72
N PRO A 51 -5.38 7.15 30.70
CA PRO A 51 -4.05 6.54 30.61
C PRO A 51 -4.09 5.01 30.49
N ASP A 52 -5.11 4.33 31.02
CA ASP A 52 -5.25 2.87 30.89
C ASP A 52 -5.54 2.43 29.44
N ALA A 53 -6.16 3.31 28.64
CA ALA A 53 -6.48 3.09 27.23
C ALA A 53 -5.38 3.59 26.27
N ALA A 54 -4.37 4.30 26.79
CA ALA A 54 -3.21 4.76 26.04
C ALA A 54 -2.38 3.60 25.45
N PRO A 55 -1.57 3.83 24.40
CA PRO A 55 -1.51 5.07 23.63
C PRO A 55 -2.72 5.24 22.72
N HIS A 56 -3.15 6.48 22.54
CA HIS A 56 -4.04 6.90 21.49
C HIS A 56 -3.19 7.40 20.31
N VAL A 57 -3.64 7.08 19.10
CA VAL A 57 -2.95 7.47 17.87
C VAL A 57 -3.92 8.11 16.89
N ALA A 58 -3.45 9.14 16.19
CA ALA A 58 -4.19 9.75 15.10
C ALA A 58 -4.13 8.84 13.86
N VAL A 59 -5.28 8.36 13.40
CA VAL A 59 -5.40 7.42 12.28
C VAL A 59 -6.39 7.95 11.25
N LEU A 60 -6.05 7.84 9.96
CA LEU A 60 -7.03 7.99 8.89
C LEU A 60 -7.64 6.62 8.61
N LEU A 61 -8.92 6.45 8.91
CA LEU A 61 -9.65 5.22 8.59
C LEU A 61 -10.39 5.42 7.26
N ALA A 62 -10.25 4.44 6.38
CA ALA A 62 -10.93 4.37 5.08
C ALA A 62 -11.51 2.97 4.88
N PRO A 63 -12.53 2.80 4.02
CA PRO A 63 -12.92 1.48 3.55
C PRO A 63 -11.69 0.72 3.04
N ALA A 64 -11.55 -0.55 3.40
CA ALA A 64 -10.41 -1.36 2.98
C ALA A 64 -10.25 -1.39 1.44
N ALA A 65 -11.36 -1.36 0.71
CA ALA A 65 -11.37 -1.28 -0.76
C ALA A 65 -11.03 0.12 -1.33
N GLN A 66 -11.05 1.19 -0.51
CA GLN A 66 -10.68 2.55 -0.91
C GLN A 66 -9.21 2.87 -0.64
N GLY A 67 -8.58 2.23 0.34
CA GLY A 67 -7.11 2.24 0.48
C GLY A 67 -6.38 1.48 -0.62
N ASP A 68 -6.99 1.31 -1.80
CA ASP A 68 -6.62 0.30 -2.78
C ASP A 68 -6.32 0.87 -4.17
N ALA A 69 -5.58 0.06 -4.93
CA ALA A 69 -4.86 0.33 -6.20
C ALA A 69 -3.64 1.24 -6.09
N LEU A 70 -3.80 2.57 -5.95
CA LEU A 70 -2.65 3.49 -5.99
C LEU A 70 -1.76 3.37 -4.74
N ASP A 71 -2.35 3.32 -3.55
CA ASP A 71 -1.59 3.09 -2.32
C ASP A 71 -0.94 1.69 -2.38
N ARG A 72 -1.69 0.67 -2.81
CA ARG A 72 -1.16 -0.69 -2.95
C ARG A 72 0.06 -0.74 -3.86
N GLU A 73 0.01 -0.06 -5.01
CA GLU A 73 1.11 -0.04 -5.97
C GLU A 73 2.30 0.77 -5.46
N CYS A 74 2.07 1.94 -4.85
CA CYS A 74 3.13 2.71 -4.20
C CYS A 74 3.87 1.90 -3.12
N TRP A 75 3.12 1.15 -2.30
CA TRP A 75 3.70 0.25 -1.30
C TRP A 75 4.41 -0.94 -1.96
N ALA A 76 3.88 -1.49 -3.05
CA ALA A 76 4.50 -2.60 -3.78
C ALA A 76 5.82 -2.18 -4.43
N ILE A 77 5.89 -1.00 -5.05
CA ILE A 77 7.12 -0.41 -5.60
C ILE A 77 8.17 -0.28 -4.49
N GLY A 78 7.80 0.31 -3.35
CA GLY A 78 8.72 0.47 -2.21
C GLY A 78 9.26 -0.88 -1.71
N ARG A 79 8.44 -1.93 -1.69
CA ARG A 79 8.90 -3.29 -1.34
C ARG A 79 9.81 -3.88 -2.40
N ALA A 80 9.50 -3.72 -3.69
CA ALA A 80 10.33 -4.23 -4.79
C ALA A 80 11.72 -3.58 -4.79
N ILE A 81 11.83 -2.27 -4.53
CA ILE A 81 13.11 -1.57 -4.40
C ILE A 81 13.93 -2.11 -3.22
N ASN A 82 13.31 -2.27 -2.05
CA ASN A 82 13.99 -2.84 -0.88
C ASN A 82 14.46 -4.28 -1.15
N ARG A 83 13.65 -5.06 -1.87
CA ARG A 83 14.01 -6.40 -2.31
C ARG A 83 15.22 -6.38 -3.24
N ALA A 84 15.26 -5.50 -4.23
CA ALA A 84 16.40 -5.37 -5.14
C ALA A 84 17.71 -5.12 -4.36
N ALA A 85 17.67 -4.23 -3.37
CA ALA A 85 18.83 -3.93 -2.53
C ALA A 85 19.31 -5.13 -1.68
N ALA A 86 18.41 -6.06 -1.34
CA ALA A 86 18.72 -7.23 -0.52
C ALA A 86 19.15 -8.44 -1.35
N ASP A 87 18.49 -8.66 -2.50
CA ASP A 87 18.51 -9.94 -3.20
C ASP A 87 19.31 -9.89 -4.51
N LEU A 88 19.60 -8.71 -5.07
CA LEU A 88 20.37 -8.65 -6.33
C LEU A 88 21.74 -9.32 -6.17
N PRO A 89 22.15 -10.20 -7.11
CA PRO A 89 23.47 -10.77 -7.07
C PRO A 89 24.56 -9.71 -7.22
N LYS A 90 25.75 -10.03 -6.74
CA LYS A 90 26.88 -9.11 -6.82
C LYS A 90 27.15 -8.70 -8.27
N PHE A 91 27.39 -7.41 -8.48
CA PHE A 91 27.66 -6.79 -9.80
C PHE A 91 26.48 -6.73 -10.77
N TRP A 92 25.28 -7.15 -10.35
CA TRP A 92 24.04 -6.81 -11.07
C TRP A 92 23.54 -5.44 -10.63
N GLU A 93 22.90 -4.73 -11.55
CA GLU A 93 22.30 -3.42 -11.31
C GLU A 93 20.89 -3.36 -11.88
N ILE A 94 19.96 -2.77 -11.12
CA ILE A 94 18.66 -2.33 -11.65
C ILE A 94 18.70 -0.81 -11.74
N SER A 95 18.38 -0.29 -12.92
CA SER A 95 18.20 1.14 -13.18
C SER A 95 16.74 1.42 -13.53
N ILE A 96 16.19 2.47 -12.95
CA ILE A 96 14.80 2.90 -13.17
C ILE A 96 14.81 4.28 -13.80
N ALA A 97 14.28 4.38 -15.01
CA ALA A 97 14.06 5.65 -15.71
C ALA A 97 12.59 6.06 -15.57
N LEU A 98 12.34 7.29 -15.12
CA LEU A 98 10.98 7.82 -14.93
C LEU A 98 10.76 9.02 -15.84
N GLU A 99 9.61 9.04 -16.49
CA GLU A 99 9.15 10.13 -17.34
C GLU A 99 7.71 10.53 -16.94
N CYS A 100 7.18 11.60 -17.51
CA CYS A 100 5.78 11.95 -17.27
C CYS A 100 4.87 10.82 -17.80
N ASP A 101 4.06 10.25 -16.92
CA ASP A 101 3.12 9.16 -17.23
C ASP A 101 3.76 7.86 -17.74
N ALA A 102 5.08 7.68 -17.58
CA ALA A 102 5.79 6.48 -17.99
C ALA A 102 6.98 6.16 -17.06
N GLY A 103 7.37 4.89 -17.02
CA GLY A 103 8.55 4.43 -16.32
C GLY A 103 9.07 3.16 -16.95
N THR A 104 10.40 3.00 -16.96
CA THR A 104 11.09 1.86 -17.57
C THR A 104 12.08 1.27 -16.57
N VAL A 105 12.16 -0.05 -16.52
CA VAL A 105 13.12 -0.79 -15.69
C VAL A 105 14.18 -1.42 -16.60
N HIS A 106 15.44 -1.14 -16.31
CA HIS A 106 16.60 -1.73 -16.97
C HIS A 106 17.34 -2.63 -16.00
N LEU A 107 17.76 -3.80 -16.47
CA LEU A 107 18.59 -4.74 -15.75
C LEU A 107 19.94 -4.85 -16.44
N THR A 108 21.02 -4.60 -15.72
CA THR A 108 22.39 -4.68 -16.21
C THR A 108 23.11 -5.84 -15.55
N ASN A 109 23.65 -6.75 -16.35
CA ASN A 109 24.41 -7.90 -15.87
C ASN A 109 25.87 -7.52 -15.52
N PRO A 110 26.66 -8.42 -14.89
CA PRO A 110 28.04 -8.14 -14.51
C PRO A 110 28.99 -7.81 -15.67
N ASP A 111 28.65 -8.24 -16.89
CA ASP A 111 29.42 -7.95 -18.10
C ASP A 111 29.10 -6.56 -18.69
N GLY A 112 28.11 -5.87 -18.10
CA GLY A 112 27.65 -4.54 -18.53
C GLY A 112 26.62 -4.57 -19.65
N GLU A 113 26.06 -5.74 -19.97
CA GLU A 113 24.96 -5.85 -20.93
C GLU A 113 23.65 -5.45 -20.27
N GLU A 114 22.92 -4.53 -20.91
CA GLU A 114 21.66 -3.98 -20.42
C GLU A 114 20.47 -4.62 -21.15
N THR A 115 19.46 -5.03 -20.37
CA THR A 115 18.17 -5.52 -20.87
C THR A 115 17.05 -4.68 -20.31
N MET A 116 16.16 -4.20 -21.18
CA MET A 116 14.94 -3.50 -20.79
C MET A 116 13.86 -4.53 -20.43
N ILE A 117 13.21 -4.36 -19.28
CA ILE A 117 12.06 -5.16 -18.88
C ILE A 117 10.80 -4.56 -19.50
N GLU A 118 10.09 -5.34 -20.31
CA GLU A 118 8.90 -4.88 -21.03
C GLU A 118 7.68 -4.81 -20.10
N GLY A 119 7.24 -3.59 -19.79
CA GLY A 119 6.02 -3.32 -19.03
C GLY A 119 4.75 -3.45 -19.86
N GLY A 120 4.31 -4.68 -20.15
CA GLY A 120 3.15 -5.01 -21.00
C GLY A 120 1.77 -4.65 -20.44
N GLY A 121 1.64 -3.56 -19.66
CA GLY A 121 0.42 -3.17 -18.95
C GLY A 121 0.34 -3.68 -17.51
N GLU A 122 1.37 -4.40 -17.05
CA GLU A 122 1.50 -4.82 -15.66
C GLU A 122 1.88 -3.66 -14.74
N PRO A 123 1.54 -3.73 -13.43
CA PRO A 123 1.97 -2.75 -12.45
C PRO A 123 3.49 -2.56 -12.45
N PHE A 124 3.94 -1.34 -12.20
CA PHE A 124 5.37 -0.98 -12.26
C PHE A 124 6.23 -1.77 -11.27
N SER A 125 5.65 -2.10 -10.11
CA SER A 125 6.27 -2.94 -9.08
C SER A 125 6.56 -4.36 -9.57
N GLU A 126 5.76 -4.90 -10.49
CA GLU A 126 5.97 -6.23 -11.06
C GLU A 126 7.18 -6.23 -11.99
N GLN A 127 7.35 -5.20 -12.82
CA GLN A 127 8.53 -5.06 -13.69
C GLN A 127 9.84 -5.03 -12.89
N ILE A 128 9.86 -4.38 -11.73
CA ILE A 128 11.02 -4.38 -10.83
C ILE A 128 11.28 -5.80 -10.29
N ASN A 129 10.23 -6.53 -9.90
CA ASN A 129 10.37 -7.90 -9.41
C ASN A 129 10.82 -8.87 -10.49
N GLU A 130 10.36 -8.70 -11.73
CA GLU A 130 10.80 -9.50 -12.88
C GLU A 130 12.29 -9.29 -13.16
N ALA A 131 12.79 -8.05 -13.06
CA ALA A 131 14.21 -7.76 -13.17
C ALA A 131 15.04 -8.53 -12.11
N ILE A 132 14.57 -8.53 -10.86
CA ILE A 132 15.23 -9.26 -9.76
C ILE A 132 15.22 -10.77 -10.04
N ASP A 133 14.06 -11.31 -10.44
CA ASP A 133 13.90 -12.75 -10.69
C ASP A 133 14.75 -13.22 -11.89
N ALA A 134 14.87 -12.38 -12.92
CA ALA A 134 15.74 -12.63 -14.07
C ALA A 134 17.22 -12.70 -13.64
N ALA A 135 17.70 -11.72 -12.86
CA ALA A 135 19.06 -11.69 -12.34
C ALA A 135 19.38 -12.92 -11.47
N LEU A 136 18.48 -13.28 -10.56
CA LEU A 136 18.62 -14.45 -9.69
C LEU A 136 18.68 -15.75 -10.49
N LYS A 137 17.81 -15.89 -11.51
CA LYS A 137 17.76 -17.07 -12.37
C LYS A 137 19.04 -17.23 -13.20
N GLU A 138 19.57 -16.16 -13.74
CA GLU A 138 20.81 -16.20 -14.52
C GLU A 138 22.02 -16.51 -13.65
N ASN A 139 22.15 -15.85 -12.50
CA ASN A 139 23.25 -16.08 -11.56
C ASN A 139 23.24 -17.50 -10.96
N GLY A 140 22.08 -18.15 -10.86
CA GLY A 140 21.95 -19.54 -10.42
C GLY A 140 22.30 -20.60 -11.47
N ASN A 141 22.44 -20.22 -12.74
CA ASN A 141 22.77 -21.10 -13.87
C ASN A 141 24.25 -21.04 -14.29
N GLY A 142 25.08 -20.24 -13.59
CA GLY A 142 26.52 -20.06 -13.83
C GLY A 142 27.41 -20.91 -12.94
#